data_AF-X1R8E4-F1
#
_entry.id   AF-X1R8E4-F1
#
_cell.length_a   1.000
_cell.length_b   1.000
_cell.length_c   1.000
_cell.angle_alpha   90.00
_cell.angle_beta   90.00
_cell.angle_gamma   90.00
#
_symmetry.space_group_name_H-M   'P 1'
#
loop_
_entity.id
_entity.type
_entity.pdbx_description
1 polymer ?
#
loop_
_entity_poly.entity_id
_entity_poly.type
_entity_poly.pdbx_seq_one_letter_code
_entity_poly.pdbx_strand_id
1 'polypeptide(L)'
;MMSLDNKFSFGSIPVMREVPPGMDARFRFTGPGKIVETEQYGEKMSFPISLSYHPSYDSLPPLPDNVIDRDKKEAELEGQTIECNWQTKCQSAKQLMKQMEKHKDHVDSFAKELKQHYAKSEWQLTRFDTGAYWLEVLFT
;
A
#
# COMPACT_ATOMS: atom_id res chain seq x y z
N MET A 1 -10.33 -7.37 8.12
CA MET A 1 -10.60 -6.18 7.29
C MET A 1 -11.37 -6.65 6.06
N MET A 2 -12.52 -6.04 5.73
CA MET A 2 -13.35 -6.47 4.60
C MET A 2 -12.80 -5.88 3.30
N SER A 3 -12.34 -6.73 2.37
CA SER A 3 -12.04 -6.30 1.00
C SER A 3 -13.31 -5.78 0.31
N LEU A 4 -13.18 -4.67 -0.43
CA LEU A 4 -14.24 -4.14 -1.29
C LEU A 4 -14.70 -5.16 -2.34
N ASP A 5 -13.88 -6.16 -2.67
CA ASP A 5 -14.20 -7.21 -3.65
C ASP A 5 -15.36 -8.12 -3.18
N ASN A 6 -15.68 -8.15 -1.89
CA ASN A 6 -16.78 -8.96 -1.34
C ASN A 6 -18.13 -8.22 -1.25
N LYS A 7 -18.20 -6.98 -1.74
CA LYS A 7 -19.43 -6.17 -1.70
C LYS A 7 -19.93 -5.89 -3.11
N PHE A 8 -21.16 -6.30 -3.40
CA PHE A 8 -21.85 -5.95 -4.63
C PHE A 8 -21.94 -4.41 -4.73
N SER A 9 -21.22 -3.85 -5.71
CA SER A 9 -21.03 -2.41 -5.87
C SER A 9 -20.90 -2.06 -7.35
N PHE A 10 -21.11 -0.79 -7.67
CA PHE A 10 -21.02 -0.26 -9.04
C PHE A 10 -20.07 0.94 -9.04
N GLY A 11 -19.33 1.14 -10.14
CA GLY A 11 -18.38 2.24 -10.32
C GLY A 11 -16.92 1.78 -10.30
N SER A 12 -16.01 2.73 -10.15
CA SER A 12 -14.57 2.47 -10.10
C SER A 12 -14.05 2.67 -8.67
N ILE A 13 -13.30 1.69 -8.17
CA ILE A 13 -12.54 1.86 -6.93
C ILE A 13 -11.51 2.97 -7.18
N PRO A 14 -11.41 3.99 -6.31
CA PRO A 14 -10.48 5.10 -6.51
C PRO A 14 -9.03 4.60 -6.58
N VAL A 15 -8.21 5.33 -7.32
CA VAL A 15 -6.77 5.07 -7.43
C VAL A 15 -6.03 6.14 -6.62
N MET A 16 -5.08 5.73 -5.80
CA MET A 16 -4.21 6.61 -5.04
C MET A 16 -3.51 7.60 -5.99
N ARG A 17 -3.46 8.87 -5.61
CA ARG A 17 -2.67 9.89 -6.32
C ARG A 17 -1.19 9.51 -6.33
N GLU A 18 -0.46 10.07 -7.28
CA GLU A 18 0.99 9.91 -7.28
C GLU A 18 1.58 10.65 -6.06
N VAL A 19 2.50 10.00 -5.35
CA VAL A 19 3.27 10.65 -4.28
C VAL A 19 4.11 11.76 -4.92
N PRO A 20 4.11 13.01 -4.43
CA PRO A 20 4.99 14.06 -4.93
C PRO A 20 6.48 13.72 -4.76
N PRO A 21 7.38 14.23 -5.60
CA PRO A 21 8.82 14.06 -5.41
C PRO A 21 9.28 14.60 -4.04
N GLY A 22 10.14 13.85 -3.36
CA GLY A 22 10.68 14.19 -2.04
C GLY A 22 9.75 13.87 -0.87
N MET A 23 8.62 13.20 -1.10
CA MET A 23 7.60 12.91 -0.08
C MET A 23 7.30 11.40 0.03
N ASP A 24 6.54 11.04 1.06
CA ASP A 24 6.07 9.68 1.31
C ASP A 24 4.55 9.57 1.42
N ALA A 25 4.04 8.36 1.24
CA ALA A 25 2.68 7.98 1.60
C ALA A 25 2.71 6.70 2.44
N ARG A 26 1.71 6.50 3.30
CA ARG A 26 1.64 5.35 4.20
C ARG A 26 0.33 4.60 4.03
N PHE A 27 0.42 3.28 3.94
CA PHE A 27 -0.75 2.43 3.71
C PHE A 27 -0.52 1.00 4.17
N ARG A 28 -1.61 0.23 4.26
CA ARG A 28 -1.58 -1.23 4.44
C ARG A 28 -2.15 -1.91 3.20
N PHE A 29 -1.64 -3.07 2.84
CA PHE A 29 -2.27 -3.91 1.82
C PHE A 29 -3.52 -4.59 2.39
N THR A 30 -4.61 -4.56 1.64
CA THR A 30 -5.90 -5.15 2.06
C THR A 30 -6.27 -6.40 1.27
N GLY A 31 -5.44 -6.78 0.30
CA GLY A 31 -5.63 -7.94 -0.55
C GLY A 31 -4.45 -8.16 -1.51
N PRO A 32 -4.47 -9.23 -2.32
CA PRO A 32 -3.39 -9.55 -3.22
C PRO A 32 -3.27 -8.52 -4.36
N GLY A 33 -2.04 -8.27 -4.80
CA GLY A 33 -1.78 -7.50 -6.01
C GLY A 33 -2.19 -8.24 -7.28
N LYS A 34 -2.56 -7.50 -8.31
CA LYS A 34 -2.87 -8.03 -9.66
C LYS A 34 -2.32 -7.12 -10.74
N ILE A 35 -2.14 -7.66 -11.95
CA ILE A 35 -1.86 -6.83 -13.14
C ILE A 35 -3.20 -6.32 -13.68
N VAL A 36 -3.26 -5.04 -14.00
CA VAL A 36 -4.41 -4.40 -14.65
C VAL A 36 -3.94 -3.68 -15.90
N GLU A 37 -4.73 -3.77 -16.96
CA GLU A 37 -4.52 -2.97 -18.16
C GLU A 37 -5.17 -1.60 -17.95
N THR A 38 -4.41 -0.53 -18.22
CA THR A 38 -4.91 0.84 -18.14
C THR A 38 -4.94 1.45 -19.53
N GLU A 39 -6.07 2.06 -19.91
CA GLU A 39 -6.29 2.57 -21.27
C GLU A 39 -5.19 3.52 -21.75
N GLN A 40 -4.71 4.40 -20.87
CA GLN A 40 -3.76 5.46 -21.23
C GLN A 40 -2.29 5.07 -21.01
N TYR A 41 -2.01 4.05 -20.20
CA TYR A 41 -0.64 3.76 -19.77
C TYR A 41 -0.27 2.28 -19.90
N GLY A 42 -1.12 1.41 -20.45
CA GLY A 42 -0.86 -0.02 -20.57
C GLY A 42 -0.84 -0.73 -19.21
N GLU A 43 -0.13 -1.86 -19.12
CA GLU A 43 -0.10 -2.70 -17.92
C GLU A 43 0.50 -1.99 -16.70
N LYS A 44 -0.21 -2.08 -15.57
CA LYS A 44 0.25 -1.66 -14.24
C LYS A 44 0.02 -2.76 -13.23
N MET A 45 0.78 -2.73 -12.14
CA MET A 45 0.41 -3.50 -10.94
C MET A 45 -0.58 -2.68 -10.14
N SER A 46 -1.63 -3.33 -9.65
CA SER A 46 -2.67 -2.76 -8.81
C SER A 46 -2.71 -3.52 -7.50
N PHE A 47 -2.57 -2.80 -6.40
CA PHE A 47 -2.69 -3.34 -5.05
C PHE A 47 -3.86 -2.67 -4.33
N PRO A 48 -4.83 -3.43 -3.79
CA PRO A 48 -5.83 -2.87 -2.91
C PRO A 48 -5.15 -2.47 -1.58
N ILE A 49 -5.37 -1.23 -1.16
CA ILE A 49 -4.75 -0.64 0.01
C ILE A 49 -5.75 0.14 0.86
N SER A 50 -5.44 0.22 2.16
CA SER A 50 -6.03 1.18 3.10
C SER A 50 -5.00 2.28 3.34
N LEU A 51 -5.23 3.46 2.78
CA LEU A 51 -4.33 4.60 2.81
C LEU A 51 -4.51 5.39 4.11
N SER A 52 -3.48 5.47 4.93
CA SER A 52 -3.48 6.17 6.23
C SER A 52 -2.87 7.57 6.14
N TYR A 53 -1.94 7.79 5.21
CA TYR A 53 -1.32 9.10 4.99
C TYR A 53 -0.97 9.31 3.52
N HIS A 54 -1.21 10.53 3.02
CA HIS A 54 -0.69 10.97 1.74
C HIS A 54 -0.65 12.51 1.70
N PRO A 55 0.43 13.14 1.23
CA PRO A 55 0.61 14.61 1.24
C PRO A 55 -0.38 15.36 0.35
N SER A 56 -1.03 14.67 -0.59
CA SER A 56 -2.03 15.25 -1.50
C SER A 56 -3.49 15.09 -1.05
N TYR A 57 -3.74 14.57 0.15
CA TYR A 57 -5.08 14.45 0.74
C TYR A 57 -5.12 15.16 2.09
N ASP A 58 -5.76 16.33 2.13
CA ASP A 58 -5.90 17.13 3.37
C ASP A 58 -6.64 16.38 4.49
N SER A 59 -7.46 15.38 4.13
CA SER A 59 -8.20 14.54 5.06
C SER A 59 -7.36 13.48 5.77
N LEU A 60 -6.08 13.33 5.42
CA LEU A 60 -5.16 12.35 6.00
C LEU A 60 -3.93 13.06 6.59
N PRO A 61 -4.06 13.71 7.76
CA PRO A 61 -2.93 14.38 8.39
C PRO A 61 -1.83 13.38 8.75
N PRO A 62 -0.54 13.77 8.66
CA PRO A 62 0.56 12.90 9.07
C PRO A 62 0.45 12.62 10.57
N LEU A 63 0.56 11.34 10.93
CA LEU A 63 0.59 10.92 12.33
C LEU A 63 1.92 11.38 12.95
N PRO A 64 1.92 11.88 14.20
CA PRO A 64 3.13 12.33 14.86
C PRO A 64 4.19 11.21 14.94
N ASP A 65 5.46 11.58 14.88
CA ASP A 65 6.61 10.66 14.78
C ASP A 65 6.78 9.72 15.99
N ASN A 66 6.05 9.99 17.07
CA ASN A 66 6.20 9.40 18.40
C ASN A 66 5.03 8.48 18.78
N VAL A 67 4.50 7.69 17.84
CA VAL A 67 3.51 6.67 18.18
C VAL A 67 4.19 5.39 18.69
N ILE A 68 4.06 5.16 19.99
CA ILE A 68 4.64 4.04 20.75
C ILE A 68 3.68 2.84 20.83
N ASP A 69 2.38 3.06 20.61
CA ASP A 69 1.34 2.03 20.74
C ASP A 69 0.51 1.89 19.45
N ARG A 70 0.63 0.71 18.84
CA ARG A 70 0.00 0.33 17.58
C ARG A 70 -1.51 0.15 17.68
N ASP A 71 -2.01 -0.45 18.76
CA ASP A 71 -3.46 -0.70 18.91
C ASP A 71 -4.19 0.64 19.13
N LYS A 72 -3.51 1.57 19.80
CA LYS A 72 -3.98 2.96 19.93
C LYS A 72 -3.98 3.70 18.59
N LYS A 73 -2.94 3.55 17.76
CA LYS A 73 -2.87 4.18 16.42
C LYS A 73 -3.94 3.64 15.48
N GLU A 74 -4.18 2.32 15.50
CA GLU A 74 -5.22 1.69 14.68
C GLU A 74 -6.63 2.11 15.13
N ALA A 75 -6.87 2.31 16.43
CA ALA A 75 -8.11 2.88 16.96
C ALA A 75 -8.27 4.38 16.64
N GLU A 76 -7.19 5.16 16.68
CA GLU A 76 -7.20 6.58 16.26
C GLU A 76 -7.49 6.72 14.76
N LEU A 77 -6.96 5.82 13.93
CA LEU A 77 -7.16 5.81 12.48
C LEU A 77 -8.49 5.20 12.03
N GLU A 78 -9.30 4.65 12.93
CA GLU A 78 -10.59 4.06 12.57
C GLU A 78 -11.53 5.14 12.02
N GLY A 79 -11.90 5.03 10.75
CA GLY A 79 -12.67 6.04 10.02
C GLY A 79 -11.83 7.17 9.38
N GLN A 80 -10.50 7.11 9.50
CA GLN A 80 -9.55 8.09 8.93
C GLN A 80 -8.66 7.50 7.83
N THR A 81 -9.06 6.40 7.18
CA THR A 81 -8.33 5.84 6.04
C THR A 81 -9.15 5.91 4.75
N ILE A 82 -8.46 5.91 3.61
CA ILE A 82 -9.07 5.84 2.28
C ILE A 82 -8.82 4.46 1.69
N GLU A 83 -9.89 3.70 1.48
CA GLU A 83 -9.83 2.44 0.73
C GLU A 83 -9.71 2.74 -0.77
N CYS A 84 -8.58 2.36 -1.37
CA CYS A 84 -8.29 2.65 -2.77
C CYS A 84 -7.30 1.62 -3.35
N ASN A 85 -6.97 1.76 -4.63
CA ASN A 85 -5.90 0.99 -5.27
C ASN A 85 -4.63 1.81 -5.42
N TRP A 86 -3.49 1.24 -5.06
CA TRP A 86 -2.20 1.73 -5.54
C TRP A 86 -1.89 1.10 -6.90
N GLN A 87 -1.96 1.91 -7.97
CA GLN A 87 -1.62 1.47 -9.32
C GLN A 87 -0.33 2.09 -9.81
N THR A 88 0.66 1.26 -10.13
CA THR A 88 2.01 1.75 -10.41
C THR A 88 2.76 0.88 -11.42
N LYS A 89 3.81 1.45 -12.00
CA LYS A 89 4.84 0.76 -12.79
C LYS A 89 6.20 0.74 -12.09
N CYS A 90 6.30 1.27 -10.88
CA CYS A 90 7.57 1.43 -10.19
C CYS A 90 8.25 0.09 -9.89
N GLN A 91 9.58 0.14 -9.75
CA GLN A 91 10.37 -1.07 -9.58
C GLN A 91 10.11 -1.78 -8.25
N SER A 92 9.85 -1.03 -7.17
CA SER A 92 9.56 -1.60 -5.85
C SER A 92 8.29 -2.47 -5.87
N ALA A 93 7.23 -2.02 -6.54
CA ALA A 93 6.03 -2.82 -6.75
C ALA A 93 6.30 -4.10 -7.58
N LYS A 94 7.13 -4.01 -8.63
CA LYS A 94 7.50 -5.19 -9.45
C LYS A 94 8.25 -6.21 -8.63
N GLN A 95 9.18 -5.75 -7.81
CA GLN A 95 9.96 -6.60 -6.92
C GLN A 95 9.07 -7.27 -5.88
N LEU A 96 8.17 -6.51 -5.23
CA LEU A 96 7.22 -7.05 -4.27
C LEU A 96 6.36 -8.15 -4.90
N MET A 97 5.70 -7.88 -6.03
CA MET A 97 4.85 -8.86 -6.71
C MET A 97 5.64 -10.10 -7.14
N LYS A 98 6.86 -9.93 -7.66
CA LYS A 98 7.74 -11.05 -8.02
C LYS A 98 8.12 -11.91 -6.81
N GLN A 99 8.44 -11.31 -5.66
CA GLN A 99 8.77 -12.07 -4.46
C GLN A 99 7.55 -12.78 -3.88
N MET A 100 6.37 -12.14 -3.88
CA MET A 100 5.13 -12.77 -3.46
C MET A 100 4.78 -13.99 -4.31
N GLU A 101 4.95 -13.90 -5.63
CA GLU A 101 4.71 -15.04 -6.54
C GLU A 101 5.77 -16.13 -6.40
N LYS A 102 7.06 -15.76 -6.38
CA LYS A 102 8.17 -16.72 -6.22
C LYS A 102 8.02 -17.55 -4.94
N HIS A 103 7.51 -16.96 -3.87
CA HIS A 103 7.36 -17.61 -2.57
C HIS A 103 5.91 -18.03 -2.27
N LYS A 104 5.05 -18.15 -3.29
CA LYS A 104 3.66 -18.55 -3.11
C LYS A 104 3.55 -19.91 -2.40
N ASP A 105 4.29 -20.90 -2.89
CA ASP A 105 4.29 -22.29 -2.40
C ASP A 105 5.50 -22.63 -1.49
N HIS A 106 6.39 -21.65 -1.26
CA HIS A 106 7.57 -21.82 -0.40
C HIS A 106 7.37 -21.18 0.98
N VAL A 107 7.92 -21.83 2.01
CA VAL A 107 7.81 -21.42 3.41
C VAL A 107 9.21 -21.39 4.04
N ASP A 108 10.09 -20.56 3.49
CA ASP A 108 11.31 -20.16 4.19
C ASP A 108 11.03 -19.00 5.16
N SER A 109 12.02 -18.64 5.98
CA SER A 109 11.89 -17.56 6.97
C SER A 109 11.53 -16.23 6.31
N PHE A 110 12.17 -15.93 5.17
CA PHE A 110 11.93 -14.72 4.40
C PHE A 110 10.49 -14.65 3.87
N ALA A 111 9.99 -15.73 3.26
CA ALA A 111 8.62 -15.83 2.76
C ALA A 111 7.59 -15.65 3.86
N LYS A 112 7.85 -16.22 5.04
CA LYS A 112 6.98 -16.08 6.21
C LYS A 112 6.94 -14.63 6.69
N GLU A 113 8.10 -14.00 6.82
CA GLU A 113 8.24 -12.59 7.22
C GLU A 113 7.59 -11.64 6.20
N LEU A 114 7.85 -11.84 4.91
CA LEU A 114 7.24 -11.08 3.82
C LEU A 114 5.71 -11.19 3.84
N LYS A 115 5.16 -12.41 3.92
CA LYS A 115 3.70 -12.64 4.00
C LYS A 115 3.10 -12.00 5.25
N GLN A 116 3.81 -12.05 6.38
CA GLN A 116 3.37 -11.44 7.63
C GLN A 116 3.32 -9.91 7.52
N HIS A 117 4.39 -9.27 7.02
CA HIS A 117 4.42 -7.82 6.86
C HIS A 117 3.47 -7.33 5.77
N TYR A 118 3.33 -8.06 4.67
CA TYR A 118 2.35 -7.76 3.63
C TYR A 118 0.93 -7.70 4.20
N ALA A 119 0.56 -8.68 5.04
CA ALA A 119 -0.79 -8.79 5.58
C ALA A 119 -1.07 -7.88 6.79
N LYS A 120 -0.04 -7.47 7.54
CA LYS A 120 -0.23 -6.85 8.86
C LYS A 120 0.47 -5.51 9.06
N SER A 121 1.51 -5.19 8.32
CA SER A 121 2.29 -3.98 8.59
C SER A 121 1.79 -2.79 7.79
N GLU A 122 2.03 -1.61 8.35
CA GLU A 122 2.03 -0.37 7.57
C GLU A 122 3.32 -0.28 6.76
N TRP A 123 3.16 0.18 5.52
CA TRP A 123 4.24 0.37 4.58
C TRP A 123 4.36 1.84 4.25
N GLN A 124 5.59 2.30 4.11
CA GLN A 124 5.92 3.63 3.62
C GLN A 124 6.38 3.53 2.18
N LEU A 125 5.73 4.30 1.30
CA LEU A 125 6.13 4.49 -0.08
C LEU A 125 6.74 5.87 -0.24
N THR A 126 8.07 5.93 -0.35
CA THR A 126 8.81 7.17 -0.59
C THR A 126 9.04 7.35 -2.08
N ARG A 127 8.78 8.54 -2.60
CA ARG A 127 9.21 8.95 -3.94
C ARG A 127 10.36 9.94 -3.82
N PHE A 128 11.54 9.56 -4.28
CA PHE A 128 12.68 10.46 -4.32
C PHE A 128 12.57 11.47 -5.47
N ASP A 129 13.31 12.57 -5.36
CA ASP A 129 13.39 13.60 -6.41
C ASP A 129 13.88 13.05 -7.76
N THR A 130 14.62 11.95 -7.74
CA THR A 130 15.08 11.22 -8.92
C THR A 130 13.96 10.46 -9.65
N GLY A 131 12.74 10.44 -9.09
CA GLY A 131 11.62 9.64 -9.56
C GLY A 131 11.66 8.17 -9.13
N ALA A 132 12.70 7.75 -8.39
CA ALA A 132 12.77 6.42 -7.82
C ALA A 132 11.77 6.26 -6.67
N TYR A 133 11.23 5.06 -6.53
CA TYR A 133 10.33 4.69 -5.44
C TYR A 133 11.00 3.69 -4.51
N TRP A 134 10.85 3.90 -3.21
CA TRP A 134 11.26 2.98 -2.15
C TRP A 134 10.02 2.56 -1.36
N LEU A 135 9.92 1.26 -1.09
CA LEU A 135 8.82 0.68 -0.34
C LEU A 135 9.41 -0.09 0.83
N GLU A 136 9.04 0.29 2.04
CA GLU A 136 9.57 -0.31 3.26
C GLU A 136 8.47 -0.54 4.30
N VAL A 137 8.72 -1.50 5.17
CA VAL A 137 7.88 -1.77 6.33
C VAL A 137 8.19 -0.72 7.40
N LEU A 138 7.17 -0.04 7.91
CA LEU A 138 7.33 0.74 9.13
C LEU A 138 7.33 -0.23 10.32
N PHE A 139 8.48 -0.39 10.95
CA PHE A 139 8.58 -1.09 12.23
C PHE A 139 7.91 -0.22 13.30
N THR A 140 6.86 -0.78 13.89
CA THR A 140 6.16 -0.23 15.07
C THR A 140 6.65 -0.96 16.30
#